data_AF-A0A7V9JHQ7-F1
#
_entry.id   AF-A0A7V9JHQ7-F1
#
_cell.length_a   1.000
_cell.length_b   1.000
_cell.length_c   1.000
_cell.angle_alpha   90.00
_cell.angle_beta   90.00
_cell.angle_gamma   90.00
#
_symmetry.space_group_name_H-M   'P 1'
#
loop_
_entity.id
_entity.type
_entity.pdbx_description
1 polymer ?
#
loop_
_entity_poly.entity_id
_entity_poly.type
_entity_poly.pdbx_seq_one_letter_code
_entity_poly.pdbx_strand_id
1 'polypeptide(L)'
;DAVFSPRLAGFVLDAFREGTRVGDDAELDVLTPREREVLQLIARGYRYKEIAARLHLSVKTVEAHVSSVSRKLQLSSRHELTRWAHERRLI
;
A
#
# COMPACT_ATOMS: atom_id res chain seq x y z
N ASP A 1 -15.24 12.78 28.02
CA ASP A 1 -14.80 13.03 26.65
C ASP A 1 -13.29 12.93 26.52
N ALA A 2 -12.86 12.36 25.39
CA ALA A 2 -11.49 12.13 24.91
C ALA A 2 -10.60 11.15 25.71
N VAL A 3 -10.66 9.86 25.34
CA VAL A 3 -9.58 8.90 25.60
C VAL A 3 -8.63 8.85 24.41
N PHE A 4 -7.52 9.56 24.53
CA PHE A 4 -6.33 9.40 23.68
C PHE A 4 -5.61 8.11 24.10
N SER A 5 -5.32 7.21 23.15
CA SER A 5 -4.46 6.05 23.41
C SER A 5 -2.99 6.39 23.13
N PRO A 6 -2.10 6.30 24.14
CA PRO A 6 -0.71 6.75 24.04
C PRO A 6 0.19 5.63 23.53
N ARG A 7 0.07 5.24 22.26
CA ARG A 7 1.03 4.26 21.67
C ARG A 7 1.48 4.49 20.23
N LEU A 8 1.37 5.69 19.66
CA LEU A 8 2.14 6.03 18.46
C LEU A 8 2.50 7.52 18.34
N ALA A 9 2.81 8.18 19.46
CA ALA A 9 3.31 9.56 19.49
C ALA A 9 4.84 9.66 19.34
N GLY A 10 5.52 8.62 18.83
CA GLY A 10 6.99 8.51 18.86
C GLY A 10 7.73 8.76 17.54
N PHE A 11 7.04 8.91 16.40
CA PHE A 11 7.72 8.91 15.08
C PHE A 11 7.57 10.20 14.27
N VAL A 12 6.88 11.22 14.80
CA VAL A 12 6.44 12.37 13.99
C VAL A 12 7.40 13.57 14.02
N LEU A 13 8.50 13.55 14.80
CA LEU A 13 9.36 14.74 14.95
C LEU A 13 10.77 14.65 14.37
N ASP A 14 11.36 13.46 14.14
CA ASP A 14 12.72 13.35 13.57
C ASP A 14 12.78 13.22 12.04
N ALA A 15 11.67 12.84 11.39
CA ALA A 15 11.65 12.61 9.94
C ALA A 15 11.57 13.88 9.07
N PHE A 16 11.47 15.07 9.68
CA PHE A 16 11.34 16.33 8.93
C PHE A 16 12.66 17.04 8.60
N ARG A 17 13.83 16.47 8.95
CA ARG A 17 15.11 17.18 8.74
C ARG A 17 16.11 16.58 7.75
N GLU A 18 15.84 15.43 7.14
CA GLU A 18 16.77 14.86 6.14
C GLU A 18 16.07 14.17 4.95
N GLY A 19 15.85 14.95 3.88
CA GLY A 19 15.93 14.52 2.48
C GLY A 19 15.23 13.22 2.02
N THR A 20 13.93 13.31 1.75
CA THR A 20 13.27 12.77 0.52
C THR A 20 13.35 11.26 0.16
N ARG A 21 13.76 10.33 1.02
CA ARG A 21 13.68 8.88 0.67
C ARG A 21 13.27 7.93 1.80
N VAL A 22 13.54 8.26 3.05
CA VAL A 22 13.42 7.31 4.17
C VAL A 22 11.96 6.99 4.55
N GLY A 23 11.01 7.88 4.23
CA GLY A 23 9.58 7.66 4.52
C GLY A 23 8.83 6.79 3.52
N ASP A 24 9.23 6.80 2.24
CA ASP A 24 8.53 6.07 1.18
C ASP A 24 8.80 4.56 1.23
N ASP A 25 10.03 4.17 1.58
CA ASP A 25 10.43 2.77 1.70
C ASP A 25 9.80 2.09 2.93
N ALA A 26 9.63 2.83 4.03
CA ALA A 26 9.09 2.29 5.28
C ALA A 26 7.64 1.77 5.14
N GLU A 27 6.79 2.45 4.37
CA GLU A 27 5.42 1.99 4.11
C GLU A 27 5.38 0.82 3.11
N LEU A 28 6.32 0.76 2.18
CA LEU A 28 6.47 -0.37 1.25
C LEU A 28 6.94 -1.64 1.95
N ASP A 29 7.76 -1.50 2.99
CA ASP A 29 8.26 -2.60 3.81
C ASP A 29 7.16 -3.29 4.63
N VAL A 30 6.04 -2.59 4.89
CA VAL A 30 4.84 -3.18 5.53
C VAL A 30 4.13 -4.17 4.60
N LEU A 31 4.34 -4.05 3.29
CA LEU A 31 3.75 -4.93 2.30
C LEU A 31 4.62 -6.15 2.03
N THR A 32 3.98 -7.32 2.07
CA THR A 32 4.59 -8.56 1.61
C THR A 32 4.95 -8.45 0.11
N PRO A 33 5.90 -9.26 -0.40
CA PRO A 33 6.25 -9.24 -1.82
C PRO A 33 5.04 -9.43 -2.75
N ARG A 34 4.10 -10.31 -2.37
CA ARG A 34 2.89 -10.55 -3.17
C ARG A 34 1.92 -9.37 -3.17
N GLU A 35 1.76 -8.71 -2.03
CA GLU A 35 0.93 -7.50 -1.91
C GLU A 35 1.51 -6.36 -2.75
N ARG A 36 2.83 -6.18 -2.75
CA ARG A 36 3.53 -5.21 -3.61
C ARG A 36 3.30 -5.48 -5.09
N GLU A 37 3.42 -6.74 -5.52
CA GLU A 37 3.17 -7.12 -6.90
C GLU A 37 1.71 -6.85 -7.33
N VAL A 38 0.73 -7.20 -6.47
CA VAL A 38 -0.69 -6.89 -6.73
C VAL A 38 -0.91 -5.38 -6.84
N LEU A 39 -0.32 -4.58 -5.95
CA LEU A 39 -0.41 -3.12 -5.98
C LEU A 39 0.18 -2.53 -7.27
N GLN A 40 1.35 -3.00 -7.70
CA GLN A 40 1.98 -2.56 -8.95
C GLN A 40 1.10 -2.88 -10.16
N LEU A 41 0.48 -4.06 -10.21
CA LEU A 41 -0.41 -4.42 -11.31
C LEU A 41 -1.70 -3.57 -11.30
N ILE A 42 -2.25 -3.25 -10.13
CA ILE A 42 -3.39 -2.32 -10.03
C ILE A 42 -3.01 -0.96 -10.59
N ALA A 43 -1.85 -0.45 -10.20
CA ALA A 43 -1.39 0.87 -10.59
C ALA A 43 -1.04 0.95 -12.09
N ARG A 44 -0.65 -0.18 -12.71
CA ARG A 44 -0.55 -0.32 -14.18
C ARG A 44 -1.90 -0.40 -14.91
N GLY A 45 -3.02 -0.41 -14.19
CA GLY A 45 -4.36 -0.42 -14.77
C GLY A 45 -4.99 -1.81 -14.93
N TYR A 46 -4.34 -2.89 -14.49
CA TYR A 46 -4.90 -4.24 -14.64
C TYR A 46 -6.15 -4.45 -13.76
N ARG A 47 -7.18 -5.06 -14.32
CA ARG A 47 -8.40 -5.50 -13.62
C ARG A 47 -8.10 -6.74 -12.80
N TYR A 48 -8.89 -7.00 -11.75
CA TYR A 48 -8.65 -8.14 -10.85
C TYR A 48 -8.62 -9.50 -11.56
N LYS A 49 -9.43 -9.68 -12.61
CA LYS A 49 -9.40 -10.89 -13.45
C LYS A 49 -8.07 -11.07 -14.19
N GLU A 50 -7.49 -9.97 -14.69
CA GLU A 50 -6.22 -9.99 -15.41
C GLU A 50 -5.04 -10.23 -14.45
N ILE A 51 -5.09 -9.61 -13.27
CA ILE A 51 -4.13 -9.86 -12.18
C ILE A 51 -4.18 -11.33 -11.75
N ALA A 52 -5.38 -11.86 -11.54
CA ALA A 52 -5.60 -13.26 -11.16
C ALA A 52 -5.00 -14.21 -12.21
N ALA A 53 -5.26 -13.98 -13.49
CA ALA A 53 -4.68 -14.76 -14.57
C ALA A 53 -3.14 -14.66 -14.61
N ARG A 54 -2.59 -13.45 -14.44
CA ARG A 54 -1.14 -13.20 -14.50
C ARG A 54 -0.38 -13.81 -13.32
N LEU A 55 -0.99 -13.83 -12.14
CA LEU A 55 -0.38 -14.38 -10.92
C LEU A 55 -0.75 -15.85 -10.68
N HIS A 56 -1.52 -16.47 -11.57
CA HIS A 56 -2.07 -17.82 -11.41
C HIS A 56 -2.86 -17.99 -10.08
N LEU A 57 -3.68 -16.99 -9.75
CA LEU A 57 -4.51 -16.93 -8.55
C LEU A 57 -6.00 -16.90 -8.91
N SER A 58 -6.87 -17.13 -7.93
CA SER A 58 -8.29 -16.83 -8.08
C SER A 58 -8.55 -15.32 -7.93
N VAL A 59 -9.63 -14.81 -8.54
CA VAL A 59 -10.06 -13.40 -8.37
C VAL A 59 -10.29 -13.08 -6.89
N LYS A 60 -10.91 -14.01 -6.14
CA LYS A 60 -11.14 -13.88 -4.70
C LYS A 60 -9.84 -13.73 -3.91
N THR A 61 -8.79 -14.44 -4.32
CA THR A 61 -7.46 -14.32 -3.70
C THR A 61 -6.86 -12.93 -3.97
N VAL A 62 -7.01 -12.41 -5.19
CA VAL A 62 -6.58 -11.04 -5.52
C VAL A 62 -7.34 -10.02 -4.66
N GLU A 63 -8.67 -10.15 -4.54
CA GLU A 63 -9.48 -9.27 -3.68
C GLU A 63 -9.01 -9.29 -2.21
N ALA A 64 -8.63 -10.47 -1.69
CA ALA A 64 -8.07 -10.61 -0.34
C ALA A 64 -6.72 -9.90 -0.18
N HIS A 65 -5.84 -9.98 -1.19
CA HIS A 65 -4.59 -9.22 -1.21
C HIS A 65 -4.86 -7.72 -1.26
N VAL A 66 -5.76 -7.25 -2.13
CA VAL A 66 -6.13 -5.83 -2.22
C VAL A 66 -6.68 -5.32 -0.89
N SER A 67 -7.57 -6.09 -0.26
CA SER A 67 -8.13 -5.74 1.05
C SER A 67 -7.05 -5.64 2.13
N SER A 68 -6.02 -6.49 2.05
CA SER A 68 -4.89 -6.44 2.96
C SER A 68 -3.97 -5.25 2.69
N VAL A 69 -3.69 -4.92 1.42
CA VAL A 69 -2.95 -3.71 1.03
C VAL A 69 -3.68 -2.45 1.50
N SER A 70 -4.98 -2.33 1.18
CA SER A 70 -5.83 -1.21 1.60
C SER A 70 -5.82 -1.02 3.11
N ARG A 71 -5.95 -2.10 3.90
CA ARG A 71 -5.89 -2.03 5.35
C ARG A 71 -4.52 -1.59 5.87
N LYS A 72 -3.43 -2.09 5.29
CA LYS A 72 -2.05 -1.78 5.70
C LYS A 72 -1.66 -0.33 5.38
N LEU A 73 -2.08 0.16 4.21
CA LEU A 73 -1.82 1.53 3.75
C LEU A 73 -2.89 2.54 4.19
N GLN A 74 -3.96 2.07 4.84
CA GLN A 74 -5.13 2.87 5.21
C GLN A 74 -5.79 3.59 4.02
N LEU A 75 -5.82 2.91 2.87
CA LEU A 75 -6.42 3.41 1.63
C LEU A 75 -7.74 2.70 1.35
N SER A 76 -8.73 3.47 0.92
CA SER A 76 -10.13 3.04 0.80
C SER A 76 -10.56 2.79 -0.63
N SER A 77 -9.80 3.25 -1.63
CA SER A 77 -10.17 3.08 -3.03
C SER A 77 -9.03 2.61 -3.93
N ARG A 78 -9.42 1.97 -5.04
CA ARG A 78 -8.49 1.62 -6.12
C ARG A 78 -7.76 2.85 -6.68
N HIS A 79 -8.45 3.98 -6.74
CA HIS A 79 -7.89 5.22 -7.24
C HIS A 79 -6.80 5.76 -6.30
N GLU A 80 -7.04 5.69 -4.99
CA GLU A 80 -6.03 6.00 -3.97
C GLU A 80 -4.82 5.06 -4.05
N LEU A 81 -5.03 3.75 -4.19
CA LEU A 81 -3.94 2.78 -4.37
C LEU A 81 -3.09 3.09 -5.60
N THR A 82 -3.73 3.47 -6.70
CA THR A 82 -3.05 3.83 -7.95
C THR A 82 -2.24 5.10 -7.78
N ARG A 83 -2.83 6.15 -7.20
CA ARG A 83 -2.15 7.42 -6.94
C ARG A 83 -0.96 7.23 -6.00
N TRP A 84 -1.16 6.51 -4.91
CA TRP A 84 -0.13 6.23 -3.91
C TRP A 84 1.09 5.51 -4.53
N ALA A 85 0.84 4.55 -5.44
CA ALA A 85 1.91 3.85 -6.15
C ALA A 85 2.69 4.75 -7.12
N HIS A 86 2.02 5.70 -7.79
CA HIS A 86 2.68 6.67 -8.67
C HIS A 86 3.51 7.70 -7.89
N GLU A 87 2.99 8.21 -6.77
CA GLU A 87 3.71 9.17 -5.91
C GLU A 87 5.05 8.60 -5.43
N ARG A 88 5.11 7.28 -5.19
CA ARG A 88 6.30 6.55 -4.74
C ARG A 88 7.14 5.95 -5.87
N ARG A 89 6.85 6.28 -7.14
CA ARG A 89 7.59 5.81 -8.33
C ARG A 89 7.75 4.29 -8.39
N LEU A 90 6.72 3.54 -7.96
CA LEU A 90 6.69 2.08 -8.07
C LEU A 90 6.55 1.59 -9.52
N ILE A 91 6.31 2.52 -10.44
CA ILE A 91 6.09 2.36 -11.88
C ILE A 91 6.47 3.64 -12.61
#